data_AF-A0A2E9MJJ3-F1
#
_entry.id   AF-A0A2E9MJJ3-F1
#
_cell.length_a   1.000
_cell.length_b   1.000
_cell.length_c   1.000
_cell.angle_alpha   90.00
_cell.angle_beta   90.00
_cell.angle_gamma   90.00
#
_symmetry.space_group_name_H-M   'P 1'
#
loop_
_entity.id
_entity.type
_entity.pdbx_description
1 polymer ?
#
loop_
_entity_poly.entity_id
_entity_poly.type
_entity_poly.pdbx_seq_one_letter_code
_entity_poly.pdbx_strand_id
1 'polypeptide(L)'
;MRSWLITGGRIYPPASVGDRLPSEEWRVGTPRAISQSLRRTFSPTRPITVSKRYRCRLLLDSATTLDATNLDPIPLNSTTDESPMMSAATPLRPTRASEDLPRERLARCGASALRDDELLAIVLGTGARGTTVMDVATSILHRHPAEALVSLELDALQDIRGLGRAKAGILVAAFELARRGLRQGLGVLPCIGGPADALPLLTEIKDQRKEFFLCLYLNARNQVIHKEVVSIGSLSASIVHPREVFEVAVAKSAASIVLAHNHPSGDVSPSRDDVDVTRRLQRAGDIMGVDILDHLIIAADQFLSLKEQGYM
;
A
#
# COMPACT_ATOMS: atom_id res chain seq x y z
N MET A 1 -55.43 9.88 -14.85
CA MET A 1 -54.73 10.18 -16.12
C MET A 1 -53.70 9.08 -16.36
N ARG A 2 -53.88 8.20 -17.36
CA ARG A 2 -52.97 7.08 -17.65
C ARG A 2 -52.15 7.43 -18.90
N SER A 3 -50.82 7.31 -18.78
CA SER A 3 -49.83 7.69 -19.80
C SER A 3 -49.62 6.58 -20.83
N TRP A 4 -49.45 6.94 -22.10
CA TRP A 4 -49.08 6.05 -23.21
C TRP A 4 -47.56 5.93 -23.29
N LEU A 5 -47.02 4.74 -23.58
CA LEU A 5 -45.60 4.52 -23.87
C LEU A 5 -45.38 4.48 -25.39
N ILE A 6 -44.47 5.32 -25.89
CA ILE A 6 -44.04 5.34 -27.30
C ILE A 6 -42.59 4.84 -27.37
N THR A 7 -42.36 3.73 -28.07
CA THR A 7 -41.04 3.34 -28.59
C THR A 7 -41.20 2.71 -29.98
N GLY A 8 -40.36 3.11 -30.94
CA GLY A 8 -40.24 2.41 -32.24
C GLY A 8 -41.36 2.61 -33.28
N GLY A 9 -42.18 3.66 -33.20
CA GLY A 9 -43.09 4.05 -34.30
C GLY A 9 -44.32 3.16 -34.52
N ARG A 10 -44.70 2.28 -33.58
CA ARG A 10 -45.99 1.57 -33.59
C ARG A 10 -46.67 1.65 -32.22
N ILE A 11 -47.98 1.86 -32.24
CA ILE A 11 -48.84 1.97 -31.05
C ILE A 11 -49.45 0.59 -30.78
N TYR A 12 -49.34 0.10 -29.53
CA TYR A 12 -50.02 -1.12 -29.08
C TYR A 12 -51.03 -0.78 -27.96
N PRO A 13 -52.22 -1.41 -27.94
CA PRO A 13 -53.18 -1.25 -26.85
C PRO A 13 -52.71 -1.95 -25.56
N PRO A 14 -53.23 -1.55 -24.39
CA PRO A 14 -52.84 -2.14 -23.11
C PRO A 14 -53.32 -3.61 -23.02
N ALA A 15 -52.40 -4.52 -22.71
CA ALA A 15 -52.68 -5.95 -22.56
C ALA A 15 -53.59 -6.23 -21.35
N SER A 16 -54.62 -7.07 -21.56
CA SER A 16 -55.43 -7.66 -20.49
C SER A 16 -54.74 -8.89 -19.90
N VAL A 17 -54.89 -9.07 -18.59
CA VAL A 17 -54.42 -10.23 -17.83
C VAL A 17 -55.05 -11.50 -18.39
N GLY A 18 -54.27 -12.43 -18.99
CA GLY A 18 -54.80 -13.76 -19.31
C GLY A 18 -54.15 -14.59 -20.43
N ASP A 19 -53.26 -14.08 -21.29
CA ASP A 19 -52.84 -14.84 -22.48
C ASP A 19 -51.42 -15.40 -22.40
N ARG A 20 -51.28 -16.73 -22.56
CA ARG A 20 -50.01 -17.44 -22.74
C ARG A 20 -49.48 -17.16 -24.15
N LEU A 21 -48.24 -16.67 -24.26
CA LEU A 21 -47.54 -16.57 -25.54
C LEU A 21 -46.96 -17.95 -25.94
N PRO A 22 -47.00 -18.33 -27.23
CA PRO A 22 -46.46 -19.59 -27.72
C PRO A 22 -44.92 -19.56 -27.79
N SER A 23 -44.30 -20.72 -27.57
CA SER A 23 -42.86 -20.95 -27.67
C SER A 23 -42.41 -20.93 -29.13
N GLU A 24 -41.63 -19.93 -29.54
CA GLU A 24 -40.94 -19.94 -30.84
C GLU A 24 -39.42 -20.11 -30.67
N GLU A 25 -38.92 -21.10 -31.40
CA GLU A 25 -37.52 -21.48 -31.59
C GLU A 25 -36.73 -20.34 -32.26
N TRP A 26 -35.61 -19.94 -31.67
CA TRP A 26 -34.64 -19.05 -32.32
C TRP A 26 -33.68 -19.86 -33.19
N ARG A 27 -33.91 -19.86 -34.51
CA ARG A 27 -32.93 -20.30 -35.51
C ARG A 27 -31.87 -19.20 -35.72
N VAL A 28 -30.60 -19.55 -35.54
CA VAL A 28 -29.46 -18.67 -35.78
C VAL A 28 -29.22 -18.53 -37.30
N GLY A 29 -29.47 -17.35 -37.85
CA GLY A 29 -29.13 -16.99 -39.23
C GLY A 29 -27.68 -16.53 -39.36
N THR A 30 -26.91 -17.17 -40.25
CA THR A 30 -25.55 -16.75 -40.64
C THR A 30 -25.56 -15.47 -41.49
N PRO A 31 -24.70 -14.46 -41.23
CA PRO A 31 -24.52 -13.36 -42.16
C PRO A 31 -23.50 -13.71 -43.26
N ARG A 32 -23.92 -13.67 -44.52
CA ARG A 32 -23.04 -13.59 -45.69
C ARG A 32 -22.61 -12.13 -45.93
N ALA A 33 -21.36 -12.01 -46.36
CA ALA A 33 -20.55 -10.81 -46.46
C ALA A 33 -20.96 -9.79 -47.53
N ILE A 34 -20.64 -8.51 -47.27
CA ILE A 34 -20.26 -7.50 -48.28
C ILE A 34 -18.93 -6.86 -47.84
N SER A 35 -18.16 -6.48 -48.85
CA SER A 35 -16.72 -6.54 -48.99
C SER A 35 -15.98 -5.20 -48.94
N GLN A 36 -14.71 -5.25 -48.51
CA GLN A 36 -13.53 -4.45 -48.92
C GLN A 36 -13.58 -2.94 -48.61
N SER A 37 -12.56 -2.28 -48.05
CA SER A 37 -11.12 -2.51 -48.07
C SER A 37 -10.44 -1.66 -46.98
N LEU A 38 -9.52 -2.24 -46.22
CA LEU A 38 -8.24 -1.64 -45.78
C LEU A 38 -7.47 -2.71 -44.98
N ARG A 39 -6.63 -3.47 -45.70
CA ARG A 39 -5.69 -4.42 -45.10
C ARG A 39 -4.55 -3.62 -44.47
N ARG A 40 -4.45 -3.65 -43.14
CA ARG A 40 -3.16 -3.54 -42.44
C ARG A 40 -2.96 -4.81 -41.63
N THR A 41 -1.84 -5.45 -41.90
CA THR A 41 -1.36 -6.71 -41.36
C THR A 41 -1.20 -6.65 -39.84
N PHE A 42 -1.93 -7.49 -39.11
CA PHE A 42 -1.66 -7.79 -37.70
C PHE A 42 -1.02 -9.18 -37.64
N SER A 43 0.22 -9.24 -37.16
CA SER A 43 0.93 -10.50 -36.87
C SER A 43 0.73 -10.84 -35.39
N PRO A 44 0.45 -12.10 -35.01
CA PRO A 44 0.25 -12.47 -33.61
C PRO A 44 1.61 -12.69 -32.93
N THR A 45 2.02 -11.77 -32.04
CA THR A 45 3.17 -12.01 -31.16
C THR A 45 2.80 -12.94 -30.01
N ARG A 46 3.64 -13.96 -29.87
CA ARG A 46 3.63 -15.09 -28.92
C ARG A 46 3.67 -14.68 -27.43
N PRO A 47 3.29 -15.61 -26.52
CA PRO A 47 3.28 -15.36 -25.08
C PRO A 47 4.68 -15.15 -24.50
N ILE A 48 4.82 -14.17 -23.62
CA ILE A 48 6.06 -13.90 -22.88
C ILE A 48 6.13 -14.85 -21.68
N THR A 49 7.00 -15.84 -21.75
CA THR A 49 7.48 -16.63 -20.61
C THR A 49 8.67 -15.89 -19.98
N VAL A 50 8.55 -15.43 -18.73
CA VAL A 50 9.68 -14.83 -18.01
C VAL A 50 10.43 -15.92 -17.26
N SER A 51 11.51 -16.43 -17.85
CA SER A 51 12.56 -17.19 -17.17
C SER A 51 13.71 -16.24 -16.82
N LYS A 52 13.89 -15.90 -15.53
CA LYS A 52 15.10 -15.20 -15.05
C LYS A 52 16.13 -16.23 -14.57
N ARG A 53 17.09 -16.57 -15.44
CA ARG A 53 18.41 -17.11 -15.04
C ARG A 53 19.38 -15.94 -14.96
N TYR A 54 19.90 -15.66 -13.77
CA TYR A 54 21.01 -14.73 -13.58
C TYR A 54 22.31 -15.45 -13.97
N ARG A 55 22.98 -14.99 -15.03
CA ARG A 55 24.33 -15.42 -15.40
C ARG A 55 25.31 -14.32 -15.02
N CYS A 56 26.16 -14.64 -14.05
CA CYS A 56 27.24 -13.79 -13.55
C CYS A 56 28.30 -13.61 -14.65
N ARG A 57 28.73 -12.36 -14.92
CA ARG A 57 29.84 -12.05 -15.83
C ARG A 57 30.98 -11.45 -15.02
N LEU A 58 31.95 -12.30 -14.68
CA LEU A 58 33.30 -11.89 -14.28
C LEU A 58 34.05 -11.49 -15.56
N LEU A 59 34.62 -10.29 -15.56
CA LEU A 59 35.71 -9.90 -16.45
C LEU A 59 36.98 -9.89 -15.61
N LEU A 60 37.81 -10.91 -15.82
CA LEU A 60 39.22 -10.94 -15.47
C LEU A 60 39.96 -10.97 -16.81
N ASP A 61 40.80 -9.98 -17.07
CA ASP A 61 41.90 -10.08 -18.02
C ASP A 61 43.02 -9.15 -17.56
N SER A 62 44.08 -9.73 -17.03
CA SER A 62 45.46 -9.42 -17.41
C SER A 62 46.37 -10.48 -16.80
N ALA A 63 46.81 -11.42 -17.64
CA ALA A 63 47.88 -12.34 -17.35
C ALA A 63 49.22 -11.64 -17.58
N THR A 64 50.11 -11.69 -16.59
CA THR A 64 51.55 -11.59 -16.80
C THR A 64 52.17 -12.84 -16.21
N THR A 65 52.68 -13.67 -17.12
CA THR A 65 53.47 -14.88 -16.92
C THR A 65 54.77 -14.57 -16.19
N LEU A 66 55.07 -15.25 -15.08
CA LEU A 66 56.44 -15.56 -14.68
C LEU A 66 56.52 -16.88 -13.90
N ASP A 67 57.40 -17.72 -14.44
CA ASP A 67 58.03 -18.98 -14.01
C ASP A 67 57.74 -19.59 -12.63
N ALA A 68 57.44 -20.89 -12.69
CA ALA A 68 57.55 -21.84 -11.60
C ALA A 68 58.91 -22.56 -11.68
N THR A 69 59.89 -22.13 -10.88
CA THR A 69 60.99 -22.99 -10.39
C THR A 69 61.54 -22.44 -9.08
N ASN A 70 61.93 -23.35 -8.18
CA ASN A 70 62.61 -23.15 -6.88
C ASN A 70 61.73 -22.83 -5.66
N LEU A 71 61.33 -23.90 -4.97
CA LEU A 71 61.07 -23.87 -3.52
C LEU A 71 62.15 -24.73 -2.85
N ASP A 72 63.11 -24.07 -2.21
CA ASP A 72 64.02 -24.71 -1.25
C ASP A 72 63.27 -24.98 0.07
N PRO A 73 63.56 -26.10 0.79
CA PRO A 73 62.91 -26.40 2.05
C PRO A 73 63.44 -25.53 3.20
N ILE A 74 62.54 -24.94 3.98
CA ILE A 74 62.85 -24.24 5.23
C ILE A 74 63.18 -25.29 6.31
N PRO A 75 64.28 -25.15 7.08
CA PRO A 75 64.65 -26.14 8.09
C PRO A 75 63.78 -26.01 9.35
N LEU A 76 63.37 -27.17 9.89
CA LEU A 76 62.96 -27.30 11.29
C LEU A 76 64.15 -26.95 12.18
N ASN A 77 63.98 -25.99 13.08
CA ASN A 77 64.88 -25.86 14.21
C ASN A 77 64.12 -26.09 15.53
N SER A 78 64.47 -27.21 16.14
CA SER A 78 64.25 -27.56 17.53
C SER A 78 65.28 -26.85 18.40
N THR A 79 64.84 -26.03 19.35
CA THR A 79 65.64 -25.77 20.56
C THR A 79 64.71 -25.60 21.75
N THR A 80 64.89 -26.53 22.67
CA THR A 80 64.50 -26.54 24.08
C THR A 80 64.94 -25.26 24.80
N ASP A 81 64.03 -24.67 25.59
CA ASP A 81 64.40 -24.18 26.92
C ASP A 81 63.18 -24.22 27.85
N GLU A 82 63.31 -24.98 28.93
CA GLU A 82 62.33 -25.06 30.02
C GLU A 82 62.76 -24.10 31.14
N SER A 83 61.85 -23.24 31.60
CA SER A 83 61.50 -23.13 33.04
C SER A 83 60.44 -22.05 33.31
N PRO A 84 59.67 -22.18 34.42
CA PRO A 84 58.30 -21.71 34.51
C PRO A 84 58.13 -20.43 35.34
N MET A 85 57.20 -19.54 34.94
CA MET A 85 56.66 -18.52 35.85
C MET A 85 55.14 -18.39 35.69
N MET A 86 54.46 -18.94 36.69
CA MET A 86 53.25 -18.41 37.34
C MET A 86 52.11 -17.92 36.42
N SER A 87 51.23 -18.88 36.11
CA SER A 87 49.83 -18.64 35.75
C SER A 87 49.13 -17.78 36.81
N ALA A 88 48.87 -16.53 36.46
CA ALA A 88 47.78 -15.75 37.04
C ALA A 88 46.66 -15.72 35.99
N ALA A 89 45.86 -16.78 35.93
CA ALA A 89 44.60 -16.75 35.22
C ALA A 89 43.74 -15.63 35.83
N THR A 90 43.61 -14.54 35.07
CA THR A 90 42.62 -13.51 35.36
C THR A 90 41.27 -14.22 35.49
N PRO A 91 40.51 -14.04 36.59
CA PRO A 91 39.21 -14.70 36.68
C PRO A 91 38.38 -14.17 35.52
N LEU A 92 38.02 -15.06 34.59
CA LEU A 92 36.98 -14.78 33.60
C LEU A 92 35.78 -14.29 34.39
N ARG A 93 35.49 -13.00 34.23
CA ARG A 93 34.33 -12.35 34.81
C ARG A 93 33.13 -13.24 34.52
N PRO A 94 32.30 -13.60 35.51
CA PRO A 94 31.20 -14.53 35.30
C PRO A 94 30.35 -13.98 34.16
N THR A 95 30.29 -14.73 33.06
CA THR A 95 29.37 -14.48 31.96
C THR A 95 27.98 -14.54 32.57
N ARG A 96 27.41 -13.36 32.84
CA ARG A 96 25.98 -13.23 33.11
C ARG A 96 25.27 -14.01 32.01
N ALA A 97 24.32 -14.85 32.42
CA ALA A 97 23.46 -15.66 31.56
C ALA A 97 23.26 -14.95 30.22
N SER A 98 23.67 -15.59 29.12
CA SER A 98 23.70 -14.99 27.79
C SER A 98 22.32 -14.44 27.44
N GLU A 99 22.09 -13.15 27.68
CA GLU A 99 21.07 -12.39 26.99
C GLU A 99 21.47 -12.50 25.52
N ASP A 100 20.73 -13.30 24.75
CA ASP A 100 20.99 -13.49 23.33
C ASP A 100 21.13 -12.12 22.66
N LEU A 101 22.17 -11.94 21.85
CA LEU A 101 22.37 -10.65 21.18
C LEU A 101 21.15 -10.34 20.31
N PRO A 102 20.78 -9.06 20.10
CA PRO A 102 19.59 -8.70 19.33
C PRO A 102 19.46 -9.44 17.99
N ARG A 103 20.57 -9.64 17.26
CA ARG A 103 20.60 -10.37 15.99
C ARG A 103 20.29 -11.86 16.15
N GLU A 104 20.77 -12.48 17.21
CA GLU A 104 20.51 -13.89 17.53
C GLU A 104 19.05 -14.08 17.94
N ARG A 105 18.51 -13.16 18.75
CA ARG A 105 17.08 -13.12 19.09
C ARG A 105 16.20 -12.93 17.86
N LEU A 106 16.58 -12.03 16.95
CA LEU A 106 15.87 -11.81 15.70
C LEU A 106 15.81 -13.09 14.87
N ALA A 107 16.93 -13.82 14.76
CA ALA A 107 17.00 -15.06 14.00
C ALA A 107 16.17 -16.20 14.64
N ARG A 108 16.14 -16.28 15.97
CA ARG A 108 15.46 -17.38 16.69
C ARG A 108 13.97 -17.12 16.90
N CYS A 109 13.59 -15.89 17.26
CA CYS A 109 12.26 -15.55 17.75
C CYS A 109 11.51 -14.58 16.85
N GLY A 110 12.15 -14.04 15.80
CA GLY A 110 11.56 -13.04 14.90
C GLY A 110 11.53 -11.63 15.50
N ALA A 111 11.15 -10.65 14.66
CA ALA A 111 11.22 -9.23 15.00
C ALA A 111 10.27 -8.82 16.14
N SER A 112 9.13 -9.51 16.30
CA SER A 112 8.14 -9.22 17.34
C SER A 112 8.63 -9.48 18.76
N ALA A 113 9.72 -10.23 18.92
CA ALA A 113 10.31 -10.53 20.22
C ALA A 113 11.33 -9.47 20.68
N LEU A 114 11.61 -8.45 19.87
CA LEU A 114 12.62 -7.42 20.13
C LEU A 114 11.96 -6.13 20.60
N ARG A 115 12.67 -5.40 21.46
CA ARG A 115 12.33 -4.03 21.83
C ARG A 115 12.75 -3.05 20.72
N ASP A 116 12.18 -1.85 20.72
CA ASP A 116 12.45 -0.84 19.69
C ASP A 116 13.93 -0.44 19.60
N ASP A 117 14.61 -0.34 20.75
CA ASP A 117 16.05 -0.05 20.79
C ASP A 117 16.90 -1.23 20.31
N GLU A 118 16.45 -2.46 20.48
CA GLU A 118 17.09 -3.65 19.89
C GLU A 118 16.92 -3.66 18.37
N LEU A 119 15.73 -3.33 17.87
CA LEU A 119 15.47 -3.20 16.43
C LEU A 119 16.34 -2.09 15.83
N LEU A 120 16.39 -0.92 16.47
CA LEU A 120 17.22 0.19 16.02
C LEU A 120 18.71 -0.18 16.08
N ALA A 121 19.16 -0.85 17.15
CA ALA A 121 20.55 -1.29 17.26
C ALA A 121 20.96 -2.26 16.13
N ILE A 122 20.06 -3.15 15.71
CA ILE A 122 20.30 -4.04 14.56
C ILE A 122 20.47 -3.24 13.27
N VAL A 123 19.59 -2.26 13.04
CA VAL A 123 19.64 -1.38 11.86
C VAL A 123 20.93 -0.55 11.83
N LEU A 124 21.35 0.00 12.98
CA LEU A 124 22.58 0.79 13.09
C LEU A 124 23.85 -0.06 12.97
N GLY A 125 23.79 -1.31 13.41
CA GLY A 125 24.84 -2.33 13.30
C GLY A 125 26.04 -2.13 14.22
N THR A 126 26.52 -0.90 14.41
CA THR A 126 27.68 -0.57 15.26
C THR A 126 27.43 0.64 16.14
N GLY A 127 28.19 0.75 17.24
CA GLY A 127 28.14 1.89 18.16
C GLY A 127 28.86 3.13 17.64
N ALA A 128 29.04 4.13 18.50
CA ALA A 128 29.89 5.28 18.24
C ALA A 128 31.18 5.15 19.06
N ARG A 129 32.14 6.06 18.85
CA ARG A 129 33.40 6.02 19.60
C ARG A 129 33.11 6.10 21.11
N GLY A 130 33.44 5.03 21.83
CA GLY A 130 33.26 4.93 23.28
C GLY A 130 31.87 4.53 23.76
N THR A 131 30.94 4.18 22.87
CA THR A 131 29.58 3.72 23.25
C THR A 131 29.17 2.48 22.46
N THR A 132 28.39 1.59 23.08
CA THR A 132 27.87 0.41 22.37
C THR A 132 26.74 0.80 21.42
N VAL A 133 26.40 -0.07 20.47
CA VAL A 133 25.25 0.15 19.57
C VAL A 133 23.93 0.22 20.33
N MET A 134 23.80 -0.55 21.42
CA MET A 134 22.65 -0.50 22.32
C MET A 134 22.56 0.86 23.01
N ASP A 135 23.65 1.37 23.58
CA ASP A 135 23.65 2.67 24.24
C ASP A 135 23.26 3.80 23.28
N VAL A 136 23.73 3.72 22.04
CA VAL A 136 23.36 4.68 20.99
C VAL A 136 21.87 4.57 20.66
N ALA A 137 21.36 3.36 20.41
CA ALA A 137 19.95 3.16 20.08
C ALA A 137 19.00 3.59 21.21
N THR A 138 19.29 3.20 22.45
CA THR A 138 18.52 3.61 23.63
C THR A 138 18.58 5.13 23.83
N SER A 139 19.75 5.76 23.67
CA SER A 139 19.90 7.22 23.82
C SER A 139 19.15 8.01 22.75
N ILE A 140 19.07 7.48 21.53
CA ILE A 140 18.31 8.08 20.43
C ILE A 140 16.83 7.99 20.74
N LEU A 141 16.30 6.78 21.04
CA LEU A 141 14.87 6.58 21.28
C LEU A 141 14.34 7.29 22.53
N HIS A 142 15.21 7.54 23.52
CA HIS A 142 14.83 8.34 24.68
C HIS A 142 14.58 9.82 24.35
N ARG A 143 15.30 10.36 23.35
CA ARG A 143 15.19 11.78 22.94
C ARG A 143 14.29 11.99 21.72
N HIS A 144 14.18 10.97 20.89
CA HIS A 144 13.41 10.98 19.65
C HIS A 144 12.63 9.65 19.59
N PRO A 145 11.35 9.62 20.00
CA PRO A 145 10.53 8.42 19.88
C PRO A 145 10.45 7.96 18.41
N ALA A 146 10.15 6.68 18.19
CA ALA A 146 10.27 6.04 16.89
C ALA A 146 9.47 6.75 15.79
N GLU A 147 8.28 7.25 16.11
CA GLU A 147 7.40 7.98 15.19
C GLU A 147 8.03 9.30 14.73
N ALA A 148 8.75 9.98 15.64
CA ALA A 148 9.45 11.22 15.33
C ALA A 148 10.65 10.96 14.42
N LEU A 149 11.41 9.88 14.65
CA LEU A 149 12.58 9.53 13.84
C LEU A 149 12.22 9.26 12.37
N VAL A 150 11.08 8.61 12.12
CA VAL A 150 10.59 8.28 10.77
C VAL A 150 10.31 9.54 9.93
N SER A 151 10.11 10.68 10.58
CA SER A 151 9.76 11.95 9.94
C SER A 151 10.96 12.87 9.71
N LEU A 152 12.14 12.55 10.26
CA LEU A 152 13.33 13.39 10.14
C LEU A 152 14.01 13.24 8.77
N GLU A 153 14.49 14.37 8.25
CA GLU A 153 15.31 14.41 7.04
C GLU A 153 16.78 14.07 7.34
N LEU A 154 17.54 13.78 6.29
CA LEU A 154 18.92 13.29 6.39
C LEU A 154 19.83 14.22 7.21
N ASP A 155 19.67 15.53 7.06
CA ASP A 155 20.51 16.52 7.76
C ASP A 155 20.19 16.56 9.27
N ALA A 156 18.90 16.55 9.61
CA ALA A 156 18.46 16.50 11.01
C ALA A 156 18.87 15.19 11.70
N LEU A 157 18.88 14.06 10.98
CA LEU A 157 19.40 12.79 11.50
C LEU A 157 20.92 12.84 11.74
N GLN A 158 21.68 13.57 10.91
CA GLN A 158 23.13 13.70 11.07
C GLN A 158 23.52 14.52 12.30
N ASP A 159 22.67 15.45 12.73
CA ASP A 159 22.88 16.24 13.94
C ASP A 159 22.74 15.42 15.23
N ILE A 160 22.12 14.23 15.15
CA ILE A 160 21.98 13.33 16.29
C ILE A 160 23.31 12.63 16.55
N ARG A 161 23.85 12.82 17.77
CA ARG A 161 25.08 12.17 18.22
C ARG A 161 24.99 10.65 18.05
N GLY A 162 25.88 10.10 17.22
CA GLY A 162 25.96 8.66 16.93
C GLY A 162 25.39 8.26 15.56
N LEU A 163 24.72 9.19 14.86
CA LEU A 163 24.16 9.00 13.52
C LEU A 163 24.93 9.79 12.45
N GLY A 164 26.21 9.48 12.27
CA GLY A 164 26.96 10.05 11.14
C GLY A 164 26.34 9.70 9.78
N ARG A 165 26.77 10.39 8.72
CA ARG A 165 26.23 10.29 7.35
C ARG A 165 25.83 8.87 6.89
N ALA A 166 26.66 7.86 7.16
CA ALA A 166 26.38 6.48 6.79
C ALA A 166 25.15 5.90 7.52
N LYS A 167 25.06 6.06 8.85
CA LYS A 167 23.94 5.53 9.65
C LYS A 167 22.65 6.31 9.42
N ALA A 168 22.75 7.63 9.27
CA ALA A 168 21.61 8.47 8.89
C ALA A 168 21.05 8.03 7.52
N GLY A 169 21.92 7.76 6.53
CA GLY A 169 21.51 7.23 5.23
C GLY A 169 20.83 5.86 5.31
N ILE A 170 21.30 4.95 6.16
CA ILE A 170 20.65 3.65 6.41
C ILE A 170 19.23 3.84 6.95
N LEU A 171 19.03 4.75 7.92
CA LEU A 171 17.71 5.02 8.48
C LEU A 171 16.76 5.62 7.45
N VAL A 172 17.21 6.61 6.69
CA VAL A 172 16.40 7.20 5.60
C VAL A 172 15.97 6.12 4.61
N ALA A 173 16.89 5.24 4.20
CA ALA A 173 16.57 4.14 3.29
C ALA A 173 15.58 3.13 3.91
N ALA A 174 15.78 2.76 5.18
CA ALA A 174 14.91 1.81 5.88
C ALA A 174 13.49 2.35 6.04
N PHE A 175 13.34 3.62 6.44
CA PHE A 175 12.03 4.27 6.58
C PHE A 175 11.33 4.45 5.24
N GLU A 176 12.04 4.82 4.19
CA GLU A 176 11.46 4.93 2.85
C GLU A 176 11.03 3.56 2.30
N LEU A 177 11.79 2.49 2.55
CA LEU A 177 11.38 1.12 2.22
C LEU A 177 10.13 0.70 2.99
N ALA A 178 10.08 0.97 4.29
CA ALA A 178 8.89 0.71 5.10
C ALA A 178 7.67 1.49 4.56
N ARG A 179 7.84 2.78 4.26
CA ARG A 179 6.80 3.64 3.68
C ARG A 179 6.32 3.12 2.33
N ARG A 180 7.22 2.71 1.44
CA ARG A 180 6.87 2.10 0.15
C ARG A 180 6.16 0.77 0.33
N GLY A 181 6.61 -0.07 1.26
CA GLY A 181 5.96 -1.32 1.57
C GLY A 181 4.54 -1.14 2.12
N LEU A 182 4.34 -0.19 3.03
CA LEU A 182 3.03 0.18 3.55
C LEU A 182 2.13 0.77 2.45
N ARG A 183 2.66 1.65 1.59
CA ARG A 183 1.94 2.18 0.41
C ARG A 183 1.60 1.13 -0.64
N GLN A 184 2.42 0.09 -0.75
CA GLN A 184 2.19 -1.08 -1.62
C GLN A 184 1.32 -2.16 -0.94
N GLY A 185 0.84 -1.91 0.29
CA GLY A 185 -0.07 -2.82 0.99
C GLY A 185 0.59 -4.10 1.47
N LEU A 186 1.68 -4.00 2.26
CA LEU A 186 2.27 -5.13 3.02
C LEU A 186 1.34 -5.70 4.12
N GLY A 187 0.05 -5.87 3.82
CA GLY A 187 -0.84 -6.82 4.50
C GLY A 187 -1.85 -6.23 5.49
N VAL A 188 -1.80 -4.94 5.83
CA VAL A 188 -2.83 -4.31 6.67
C VAL A 188 -3.45 -3.16 5.89
N LEU A 189 -4.52 -3.50 5.17
CA LEU A 189 -5.40 -2.49 4.58
C LEU A 189 -6.18 -1.81 5.71
N PRO A 190 -6.32 -0.47 5.70
CA PRO A 190 -7.12 0.26 6.68
C PRO A 190 -8.53 -0.30 6.73
N CYS A 191 -9.01 -0.67 7.92
CA CYS A 191 -10.36 -1.18 8.13
C CYS A 191 -11.29 -0.03 8.53
N ILE A 192 -12.48 0.03 7.96
CA ILE A 192 -13.50 1.02 8.29
C ILE A 192 -14.58 0.33 9.14
N GLY A 193 -14.58 0.60 10.44
CA GLY A 193 -15.65 0.22 11.37
C GLY A 193 -16.71 1.32 11.52
N GLY A 194 -16.32 2.58 11.31
CA GLY A 194 -17.22 3.72 11.30
C GLY A 194 -16.64 4.95 10.60
N PRO A 195 -17.38 6.08 10.62
CA PRO A 195 -16.99 7.31 9.90
C PRO A 195 -15.62 7.84 10.33
N ALA A 196 -15.31 7.76 11.62
CA ALA A 196 -14.05 8.23 12.19
C ALA A 196 -12.82 7.51 11.59
N ASP A 197 -12.96 6.23 11.23
CA ASP A 197 -11.88 5.44 10.63
C ASP A 197 -11.57 5.87 9.19
N ALA A 198 -12.55 6.45 8.49
CA ALA A 198 -12.40 6.92 7.12
C ALA A 198 -11.70 8.29 7.04
N LEU A 199 -11.85 9.16 8.04
CA LEU A 199 -11.33 10.54 8.02
C LEU A 199 -9.82 10.65 7.76
N PRO A 200 -8.94 9.82 8.38
CA PRO A 200 -7.50 9.87 8.10
C PRO A 200 -7.15 9.57 6.64
N LEU A 201 -8.04 8.87 5.92
CA LEU A 201 -7.87 8.49 4.51
C LEU A 201 -8.33 9.59 3.55
N LEU A 202 -9.04 10.61 4.05
CA LEU A 202 -9.70 11.67 3.28
C LEU A 202 -9.02 13.04 3.44
N THR A 203 -7.83 13.07 4.02
CA THR A 203 -7.07 14.31 4.28
C THR A 203 -6.74 15.12 3.03
N GLU A 204 -6.65 14.47 1.87
CA GLU A 204 -6.31 15.13 0.60
C GLU A 204 -7.41 16.04 0.04
N ILE A 205 -8.68 15.81 0.42
CA ILE A 205 -9.83 16.62 -0.02
C ILE A 205 -10.22 17.70 0.99
N LYS A 206 -9.79 17.56 2.25
CA LYS A 206 -10.25 18.35 3.39
C LYS A 206 -10.12 19.87 3.20
N ASP A 207 -8.95 20.34 2.79
CA ASP A 207 -8.62 21.77 2.67
C ASP A 207 -8.67 22.29 1.22
N GLN A 208 -9.37 21.57 0.36
CA GLN A 208 -9.45 21.94 -1.05
C GLN A 208 -10.43 23.10 -1.26
N ARG A 209 -10.02 24.06 -2.11
CA ARG A 209 -10.85 25.22 -2.49
C ARG A 209 -11.98 24.88 -3.46
N LYS A 210 -11.92 23.70 -4.08
CA LYS A 210 -12.99 23.14 -4.91
C LYS A 210 -13.60 21.98 -4.15
N GLU A 211 -14.83 21.65 -4.49
CA GLU A 211 -15.47 20.40 -4.07
C GLU A 211 -14.82 19.23 -4.81
N PHE A 212 -14.47 18.19 -4.07
CA PHE A 212 -13.94 16.93 -4.56
C PHE A 212 -14.88 15.83 -4.11
N PHE A 213 -15.27 14.96 -5.04
CA PHE A 213 -16.02 13.75 -4.73
C PHE A 213 -15.09 12.55 -4.84
N LEU A 214 -14.93 11.82 -3.74
CA LEU A 214 -13.97 10.73 -3.57
C LEU A 214 -14.70 9.47 -3.12
N CYS A 215 -14.27 8.33 -3.65
CA CYS A 215 -14.78 7.01 -3.28
C CYS A 215 -13.68 6.17 -2.63
N LEU A 216 -13.98 5.62 -1.46
CA LEU A 216 -13.21 4.54 -0.84
C LEU A 216 -13.86 3.23 -1.22
N TYR A 217 -13.10 2.32 -1.83
CA TYR A 217 -13.56 1.01 -2.25
C TYR A 217 -13.07 -0.03 -1.24
N LEU A 218 -13.98 -0.87 -0.75
CA LEU A 218 -13.73 -1.78 0.35
C LEU A 218 -13.89 -3.24 -0.07
N ASN A 219 -13.13 -4.13 0.56
CA ASN A 219 -13.38 -5.57 0.49
C ASN A 219 -14.47 -6.01 1.50
N ALA A 220 -14.83 -7.30 1.49
CA ALA A 220 -15.85 -7.87 2.37
C ALA A 220 -15.52 -7.81 3.89
N ARG A 221 -14.30 -7.40 4.25
CA ARG A 221 -13.88 -7.16 5.65
C ARG A 221 -13.84 -5.65 5.97
N ASN A 222 -14.48 -4.82 5.15
CA ASN A 222 -14.45 -3.37 5.22
C ASN A 222 -13.03 -2.78 5.18
N GLN A 223 -12.10 -3.42 4.49
CA GLN A 223 -10.76 -2.88 4.32
C GLN A 223 -10.63 -2.13 3.00
N VAL A 224 -10.03 -0.94 3.03
CA VAL A 224 -9.88 -0.08 1.85
C VAL A 224 -8.86 -0.70 0.89
N ILE A 225 -9.36 -1.20 -0.23
CA ILE A 225 -8.56 -1.79 -1.32
C ILE A 225 -8.18 -0.75 -2.37
N HIS A 226 -8.95 0.33 -2.49
CA HIS A 226 -8.69 1.41 -3.43
C HIS A 226 -9.33 2.71 -2.97
N LYS A 227 -8.79 3.84 -3.44
CA LYS A 227 -9.28 5.19 -3.19
C LYS A 227 -9.09 6.00 -4.46
N GLU A 228 -10.12 6.73 -4.88
CA GLU A 228 -10.09 7.54 -6.09
C GLU A 228 -10.99 8.77 -6.00
N VAL A 229 -10.51 9.89 -6.55
CA VAL A 229 -11.32 11.09 -6.78
C VAL A 229 -12.09 10.91 -8.09
N VAL A 230 -13.41 10.83 -8.01
CA VAL A 230 -14.30 10.60 -9.16
C VAL A 230 -14.67 11.93 -9.84
N SER A 231 -14.76 13.02 -9.08
CA SER A 231 -15.13 14.33 -9.61
C SER A 231 -14.45 15.48 -8.86
N ILE A 232 -14.21 16.59 -9.58
CA ILE A 232 -13.71 17.85 -9.04
C ILE A 232 -14.59 18.99 -9.58
N GLY A 233 -15.13 19.81 -8.68
CA GLY A 233 -16.07 20.89 -8.98
C GLY A 233 -17.41 20.68 -8.27
N SER A 234 -18.39 21.53 -8.60
CA SER A 234 -19.70 21.51 -7.94
C SER A 234 -20.37 20.14 -7.98
N LEU A 235 -20.87 19.67 -6.83
CA LEU A 235 -21.65 18.45 -6.67
C LEU A 235 -23.07 18.60 -7.23
N SER A 236 -23.20 18.78 -8.54
CA SER A 236 -24.50 18.66 -9.19
C SER A 236 -24.76 17.20 -9.58
N ALA A 237 -26.02 16.76 -9.56
CA ALA A 237 -26.45 15.42 -9.96
C ALA A 237 -26.06 15.01 -11.41
N SER A 238 -25.58 15.98 -12.20
CA SER A 238 -25.08 15.78 -13.57
C SER A 238 -23.59 15.37 -13.62
N ILE A 239 -22.81 15.62 -12.57
CA ILE A 239 -21.35 15.46 -12.58
C ILE A 239 -20.93 14.11 -11.97
N VAL A 240 -21.57 13.64 -10.90
CA VAL A 240 -21.27 12.33 -10.31
C VAL A 240 -22.20 11.27 -10.89
N HIS A 241 -21.76 10.60 -11.95
CA HIS A 241 -22.55 9.56 -12.62
C HIS A 241 -22.26 8.17 -12.01
N PRO A 242 -23.28 7.33 -11.71
CA PRO A 242 -23.08 5.99 -11.16
C PRO A 242 -22.07 5.14 -11.94
N ARG A 243 -22.07 5.24 -13.27
CA ARG A 243 -21.09 4.53 -14.13
C ARG A 243 -19.63 4.73 -13.70
N GLU A 244 -19.23 5.95 -13.35
CA GLU A 244 -17.84 6.27 -13.02
C GLU A 244 -17.47 5.66 -11.66
N VAL A 245 -18.41 5.73 -10.71
CA VAL A 245 -18.25 5.14 -9.37
C VAL A 245 -18.15 3.61 -9.45
N PHE A 246 -19.08 2.97 -10.18
CA PHE A 246 -19.19 1.51 -10.21
C PHE A 246 -18.25 0.83 -11.22
N GLU A 247 -17.74 1.53 -12.25
CA GLU A 247 -16.68 1.00 -13.13
C GLU A 247 -15.47 0.60 -12.31
N VAL A 248 -15.01 1.50 -11.43
CA VAL A 248 -13.87 1.26 -10.54
C VAL A 248 -14.21 0.19 -9.51
N ALA A 249 -15.42 0.22 -8.94
CA ALA A 249 -15.86 -0.78 -7.97
C ALA A 249 -15.76 -2.21 -8.54
N VAL A 250 -16.25 -2.41 -9.76
CA VAL A 250 -16.17 -3.69 -10.46
C VAL A 250 -14.71 -4.04 -10.79
N ALA A 251 -13.95 -3.09 -11.34
CA ALA A 251 -12.54 -3.31 -11.70
C ALA A 251 -11.67 -3.69 -10.49
N LYS A 252 -12.00 -3.20 -9.30
CA LYS A 252 -11.29 -3.50 -8.05
C LYS A 252 -11.92 -4.66 -7.26
N SER A 253 -13.01 -5.25 -7.74
CA SER A 253 -13.76 -6.28 -6.99
C SER A 253 -14.16 -5.80 -5.59
N ALA A 254 -14.63 -4.55 -5.50
CA ALA A 254 -15.11 -3.97 -4.26
C ALA A 254 -16.41 -4.66 -3.83
N ALA A 255 -16.52 -4.99 -2.54
CA ALA A 255 -17.75 -5.47 -1.94
C ALA A 255 -18.67 -4.31 -1.57
N SER A 256 -18.09 -3.16 -1.22
CA SER A 256 -18.82 -1.98 -0.79
C SER A 256 -18.00 -0.69 -0.99
N ILE A 257 -18.66 0.46 -0.86
CA ILE A 257 -18.08 1.78 -1.10
C ILE A 257 -18.47 2.73 0.04
N VAL A 258 -17.53 3.58 0.46
CA VAL A 258 -17.81 4.79 1.26
C VAL A 258 -17.57 6.00 0.37
N LEU A 259 -18.57 6.87 0.29
CA LEU A 259 -18.51 8.11 -0.47
C LEU A 259 -18.00 9.23 0.44
N ALA A 260 -17.30 10.20 -0.13
CA ALA A 260 -16.90 11.40 0.60
C ALA A 260 -16.84 12.61 -0.32
N HIS A 261 -17.21 13.78 0.20
CA HIS A 261 -16.87 15.04 -0.44
C HIS A 261 -16.56 16.13 0.57
N ASN A 262 -15.83 17.15 0.14
CA ASN A 262 -15.54 18.31 0.96
C ASN A 262 -16.46 19.49 0.62
N HIS A 263 -16.81 20.28 1.62
CA HIS A 263 -17.45 21.58 1.46
C HIS A 263 -16.44 22.71 1.73
N PRO A 264 -15.96 23.44 0.70
CA PRO A 264 -15.04 24.55 0.87
C PRO A 264 -15.60 25.71 1.72
N SER A 265 -16.93 25.78 1.86
CA SER A 265 -17.63 26.76 2.70
C SER A 265 -17.39 26.54 4.20
N GLY A 266 -16.98 25.34 4.59
CA GLY A 266 -16.80 24.93 5.99
C GLY A 266 -18.06 24.38 6.66
N ASP A 267 -19.25 24.52 6.05
CA ASP A 267 -20.50 23.96 6.56
C ASP A 267 -20.67 22.51 6.09
N VAL A 268 -20.92 21.57 7.00
CA VAL A 268 -21.13 20.14 6.69
C VAL A 268 -22.60 19.77 6.52
N SER A 269 -23.51 20.75 6.57
CA SER A 269 -24.93 20.53 6.33
C SER A 269 -25.15 20.00 4.91
N PRO A 270 -25.89 18.89 4.73
CA PRO A 270 -26.09 18.32 3.41
C PRO A 270 -27.03 19.18 2.57
N SER A 271 -26.63 19.42 1.33
CA SER A 271 -27.49 19.99 0.31
C SER A 271 -28.51 18.94 -0.20
N ARG A 272 -29.51 19.41 -0.95
CA ARG A 272 -30.45 18.49 -1.63
C ARG A 272 -29.73 17.62 -2.67
N ASP A 273 -28.75 18.20 -3.37
CA ASP A 273 -28.01 17.50 -4.40
C ASP A 273 -27.15 16.38 -3.79
N ASP A 274 -26.58 16.58 -2.60
CA ASP A 274 -25.84 15.53 -1.89
C ASP A 274 -26.73 14.33 -1.59
N VAL A 275 -27.92 14.58 -1.04
CA VAL A 275 -28.89 13.53 -0.70
C VAL A 275 -29.39 12.83 -1.97
N ASP A 276 -29.67 13.56 -3.04
CA ASP A 276 -30.17 13.00 -4.29
C ASP A 276 -29.10 12.16 -5.02
N VAL A 277 -27.84 12.62 -5.04
CA VAL A 277 -26.70 11.85 -5.56
C VAL A 277 -26.52 10.58 -4.73
N THR A 278 -26.55 10.68 -3.41
CA THR A 278 -26.42 9.52 -2.50
C THR A 278 -27.48 8.47 -2.78
N ARG A 279 -28.75 8.87 -2.83
CA ARG A 279 -29.87 7.96 -3.09
C ARG A 279 -29.79 7.33 -4.47
N ARG A 280 -29.33 8.08 -5.48
CA ARG A 280 -29.12 7.56 -6.82
C ARG A 280 -28.02 6.51 -6.85
N LEU A 281 -26.93 6.74 -6.11
CA LEU A 281 -25.82 5.78 -6.00
C LEU A 281 -26.21 4.55 -5.17
N GLN A 282 -26.97 4.69 -4.08
CA GLN A 282 -27.52 3.57 -3.32
C GLN A 282 -28.35 2.63 -4.21
N ARG A 283 -29.33 3.17 -4.95
CA ARG A 283 -30.15 2.35 -5.87
C ARG A 283 -29.32 1.65 -6.95
N ALA A 284 -28.27 2.31 -7.45
CA ALA A 284 -27.37 1.69 -8.40
C ALA A 284 -26.51 0.59 -7.73
N GLY A 285 -26.06 0.82 -6.50
CA GLY A 285 -25.37 -0.17 -5.68
C GLY A 285 -26.19 -1.42 -5.43
N ASP A 286 -27.47 -1.26 -5.09
CA ASP A 286 -28.42 -2.36 -4.90
C ASP A 286 -28.53 -3.25 -6.15
N ILE A 287 -28.56 -2.64 -7.34
CA ILE A 287 -28.62 -3.34 -8.63
C ILE A 287 -27.29 -4.05 -8.94
N MET A 288 -26.17 -3.38 -8.66
CA MET A 288 -24.83 -3.88 -8.95
C MET A 288 -24.33 -4.91 -7.93
N GLY A 289 -25.00 -5.02 -6.77
CA GLY A 289 -24.53 -5.83 -5.64
C GLY A 289 -23.30 -5.25 -4.95
N VAL A 290 -23.18 -3.92 -4.92
CA VAL A 290 -22.09 -3.20 -4.25
C VAL A 290 -22.69 -2.11 -3.36
N ASP A 291 -22.67 -2.35 -2.06
CA ASP A 291 -23.36 -1.48 -1.09
C ASP A 291 -22.65 -0.13 -0.90
N ILE A 292 -23.42 0.95 -0.81
CA ILE A 292 -22.92 2.23 -0.33
C ILE A 292 -23.08 2.27 1.20
N LEU A 293 -21.97 2.13 1.93
CA LEU A 293 -21.98 2.00 3.38
C LEU A 293 -22.26 3.31 4.10
N ASP A 294 -21.75 4.42 3.55
CA ASP A 294 -21.91 5.77 4.09
C ASP A 294 -21.53 6.83 3.03
N HIS A 295 -21.89 8.08 3.32
CA HIS A 295 -21.44 9.25 2.59
C HIS A 295 -21.04 10.34 3.59
N LEU A 296 -19.76 10.71 3.57
CA LEU A 296 -19.17 11.67 4.48
C LEU A 296 -19.03 13.06 3.84
N ILE A 297 -19.55 14.07 4.51
CA ILE A 297 -19.36 15.49 4.17
C ILE A 297 -18.27 16.03 5.07
N ILE A 298 -17.19 16.57 4.49
CA ILE A 298 -16.00 16.97 5.23
C ILE A 298 -15.77 18.48 5.11
N ALA A 299 -15.42 19.11 6.23
CA ALA A 299 -14.93 20.48 6.28
C ALA A 299 -13.61 20.54 7.09
N ALA A 300 -13.06 21.75 7.22
CA ALA A 300 -11.77 21.99 7.87
C ALA A 300 -11.67 21.41 9.30
N ASP A 301 -12.71 21.47 10.12
CA ASP A 301 -12.63 21.00 11.52
C ASP A 301 -13.73 20.03 11.90
N GLN A 302 -14.61 19.69 10.96
CA GLN A 302 -15.81 18.90 11.22
C GLN A 302 -16.15 18.01 10.04
N PHE A 303 -16.94 16.98 10.30
CA PHE A 303 -17.50 16.10 9.28
C PHE A 303 -18.92 15.68 9.68
N LEU A 304 -19.69 15.21 8.70
CA LEU A 304 -21.02 14.67 8.92
C LEU A 304 -21.18 13.37 8.13
N SER A 305 -21.68 12.32 8.79
CA SER A 305 -22.10 11.06 8.14
C SER A 305 -23.58 11.15 7.78
N LEU A 306 -23.90 10.99 6.50
CA LEU A 306 -25.31 10.96 6.07
C LEU A 306 -26.07 9.77 6.68
N LYS A 307 -25.38 8.65 6.89
CA LYS A 307 -25.98 7.47 7.54
C LYS A 307 -26.30 7.73 9.01
N GLU A 308 -25.37 8.26 9.79
CA GLU A 308 -25.61 8.56 11.21
C GLU A 308 -26.71 9.61 11.41
N GLN A 309 -26.87 10.53 10.46
CA GLN A 309 -27.91 11.55 10.47
C GLN A 309 -29.25 11.08 9.87
N GLY A 310 -29.36 9.84 9.39
CA GLY A 310 -30.61 9.26 8.91
C GLY A 310 -31.06 9.69 7.51
N TYR A 311 -30.13 10.14 6.65
CA TYR A 311 -30.41 10.48 5.25
C TYR A 311 -30.32 9.28 4.29
N MET A 312 -29.73 8.17 4.76
CA MET A 312 -29.43 6.96 4.00
C MET A 312 -30.15 5.72 4.51
#